data_AF-A0A9E1SA86-F1
#
_entry.id   AF-A0A9E1SA86-F1
#
_cell.length_a   1.000
_cell.length_b   1.000
_cell.length_c   1.000
_cell.angle_alpha   90.00
_cell.angle_beta   90.00
_cell.angle_gamma   90.00
#
_symmetry.space_group_name_H-M   'P 1'
#
loop_
_entity.id
_entity.type
_entity.pdbx_description
1 polymer ?
#
loop_
_entity_poly.entity_id
_entity_poly.type
_entity_poly.pdbx_seq_one_letter_code
_entity_poly.pdbx_strand_id
1 'polypeptide(L)'
;MKTGFYWLVLLGMLRVNAEETGSNIFHVFLLAGQSNMQGQGVVDMDHPQYYNGGKGTLVRIMKQTKTPGLYDHLKDRNGKWVERDDAFIRYKNKQEVMAGGVNIGFTGYGSMNNRHHIGP
;
A
#
# COMPACT_ATOMS: atom_id res chain seq x y z
N MET A 1 -10.15 74.25 26.91
CA MET A 1 -10.41 72.88 27.42
C MET A 1 -9.54 71.92 26.62
N LYS A 2 -8.63 71.21 27.29
CA LYS A 2 -7.70 70.25 26.67
C LYS A 2 -8.38 68.89 26.59
N THR A 3 -8.54 68.33 25.41
CA THR A 3 -9.06 66.96 25.23
C THR A 3 -7.91 66.12 24.70
N GLY A 4 -7.27 65.35 25.58
CA GLY A 4 -6.19 64.43 25.24
C GLY A 4 -6.75 63.16 24.61
N PHE A 5 -6.20 62.75 23.47
CA PHE A 5 -6.55 61.51 22.78
C PHE A 5 -5.52 60.45 23.18
N TYR A 6 -5.93 59.45 23.95
CA TYR A 6 -5.05 58.33 24.34
C TYR A 6 -5.05 57.29 23.21
N TRP A 7 -3.88 57.07 22.61
CA TRP A 7 -3.64 55.93 21.74
C TRP A 7 -3.34 54.69 22.60
N LEU A 8 -4.25 53.72 22.56
CA LEU A 8 -4.02 52.40 23.16
C LEU A 8 -3.32 51.52 22.11
N VAL A 9 -2.02 51.26 22.30
CA VAL A 9 -1.28 50.29 21.47
C VAL A 9 -1.56 48.90 22.04
N LEU A 10 -2.42 48.13 21.36
CA LEU A 10 -2.59 46.70 21.64
C LEU A 10 -1.41 45.95 21.02
N LEU A 11 -0.42 45.54 21.83
CA LEU A 11 0.58 44.56 21.40
C LEU A 11 -0.12 43.18 21.31
N GLY A 12 -0.59 42.83 20.12
CA GLY A 12 -1.02 41.47 19.83
C GLY A 12 0.18 40.53 19.94
N MET A 13 0.15 39.61 20.91
CA MET A 13 1.09 38.49 20.94
C MET A 13 0.79 37.59 19.73
N LEU A 14 1.55 37.78 18.65
CA LEU A 14 1.64 36.80 17.57
C LEU A 14 2.22 35.51 18.15
N ARG A 15 1.34 34.55 18.44
CA ARG A 15 1.72 33.15 18.69
C ARG A 15 2.17 32.59 17.34
N VAL A 16 3.47 32.59 17.10
CA VAL A 16 4.08 31.79 16.04
C VAL A 16 3.92 30.34 16.46
N ASN A 17 2.92 29.65 15.92
CA ASN A 17 2.91 28.20 15.95
C ASN A 17 3.97 27.75 14.94
N ALA A 18 5.09 27.21 15.44
CA ALA A 18 5.99 26.45 14.61
C ALA A 18 5.20 25.22 14.15
N GLU A 19 4.90 25.15 12.86
CA GLU A 19 4.40 23.93 12.24
C GLU A 19 5.52 22.91 12.36
N GLU A 20 5.29 21.85 13.14
CA GLU A 20 6.21 20.73 13.23
C GLU A 20 6.24 20.10 11.83
N THR A 21 7.22 20.49 11.01
CA THR A 21 7.44 19.85 9.72
C THR A 21 7.85 18.42 10.05
N GLY A 22 6.87 17.52 10.09
CA GLY A 22 7.08 16.09 10.27
C GLY A 22 8.23 15.71 9.37
N SER A 23 9.27 15.11 9.96
CA SER A 23 10.55 14.90 9.31
C SER A 23 10.33 14.36 7.89
N ASN A 24 10.90 15.01 6.86
CA ASN A 24 10.85 14.57 5.46
C ASN A 24 11.69 13.29 5.24
N ILE A 25 11.48 12.27 6.07
CA ILE A 25 12.17 10.99 6.03
C ILE A 25 11.35 10.08 5.14
N PHE A 26 11.95 9.68 4.01
CA PHE A 26 11.39 8.66 3.14
C PHE A 26 12.01 7.31 3.49
N HIS A 27 11.20 6.37 3.96
CA HIS A 27 11.67 5.03 4.29
C HIS A 27 11.79 4.18 3.02
N VAL A 28 13.02 3.74 2.72
CA VAL A 28 13.31 2.86 1.58
C VAL A 28 13.61 1.46 2.10
N PHE A 29 12.81 0.49 1.65
CA PHE A 29 13.03 -0.92 1.96
C PHE A 29 13.53 -1.63 0.70
N LEU A 30 14.74 -2.20 0.77
CA LEU A 30 15.24 -3.08 -0.28
C LEU A 30 14.89 -4.51 0.10
N LEU A 31 13.83 -5.02 -0.52
CA LEU A 31 13.47 -6.41 -0.40
C LEU A 31 14.38 -7.21 -1.33
N ALA A 32 15.41 -7.82 -0.76
CA ALA A 32 16.25 -8.81 -1.42
C ALA A 32 16.06 -10.17 -0.73
N GLY A 33 15.61 -11.17 -1.48
CA GLY A 33 15.31 -12.49 -0.94
C GLY A 33 15.33 -13.58 -1.99
N GLN A 34 15.43 -14.81 -1.49
CA GLN A 34 15.43 -16.06 -2.26
C GLN A 34 14.02 -16.39 -2.82
N SER A 35 13.88 -17.59 -3.40
CA SER A 35 12.76 -18.04 -4.24
C SER A 35 11.33 -17.67 -3.79
N ASN A 36 11.05 -17.60 -2.49
CA ASN A 36 9.70 -17.25 -2.00
C ASN A 36 9.28 -15.82 -2.32
N MET A 37 10.22 -14.87 -2.44
CA MET A 37 9.93 -13.49 -2.85
C MET A 37 9.75 -13.32 -4.35
N GLN A 38 10.06 -14.33 -5.16
CA GLN A 38 9.77 -14.29 -6.60
C GLN A 38 8.28 -14.51 -6.91
N GLY A 39 7.50 -14.84 -5.89
CA GLY A 39 6.06 -14.94 -5.95
C GLY A 39 5.53 -16.25 -6.50
N GLN A 40 6.01 -17.36 -5.93
CA GLN A 40 5.47 -18.69 -6.22
C GLN A 40 4.05 -18.88 -5.69
N GLY A 41 3.67 -18.12 -4.65
CA GLY A 41 2.31 -18.15 -4.12
C GLY A 41 1.30 -17.63 -5.14
N VAL A 42 0.12 -18.26 -5.19
CA VAL A 42 -0.95 -17.95 -6.15
C VAL A 42 -2.09 -17.25 -5.43
N VAL A 43 -2.66 -16.25 -6.08
CA VAL A 43 -3.76 -15.45 -5.52
C VAL A 43 -5.11 -16.08 -5.83
N ASP A 44 -5.37 -16.39 -7.11
CA ASP A 44 -6.72 -16.67 -7.62
C ASP A 44 -6.79 -17.74 -8.73
N MET A 45 -5.69 -18.41 -9.08
CA MET A 45 -5.72 -19.50 -10.07
C MET A 45 -6.13 -20.83 -9.45
N ASP A 46 -7.05 -21.54 -10.08
CA ASP A 46 -7.71 -22.71 -9.48
C ASP A 46 -7.83 -23.94 -10.40
N HIS A 47 -7.11 -23.97 -11.53
CA HIS A 47 -7.14 -25.10 -12.45
C HIS A 47 -6.96 -26.45 -11.70
N PRO A 48 -7.83 -27.45 -11.90
CA PRO A 48 -7.81 -28.69 -11.12
C PRO A 48 -6.45 -29.40 -11.10
N GLN A 49 -5.80 -29.48 -12.27
CA GLN A 49 -4.50 -30.14 -12.44
C GLN A 49 -3.29 -29.25 -12.13
N TYR A 50 -3.31 -27.97 -12.54
CA TYR A 50 -2.11 -27.12 -12.53
C TYR A 50 -2.03 -26.22 -11.29
N TYR A 51 -3.14 -26.02 -10.57
CA TYR A 51 -3.23 -25.18 -9.38
C TYR A 51 -3.97 -25.86 -8.22
N ASN A 52 -3.94 -27.19 -8.16
CA ASN A 52 -4.49 -27.99 -7.04
C ASN A 52 -5.96 -27.64 -6.71
N GLY A 53 -6.77 -27.31 -7.72
CA GLY A 53 -8.16 -26.89 -7.52
C GLY A 53 -8.30 -25.62 -6.64
N GLY A 54 -7.31 -24.73 -6.68
CA GLY A 54 -7.27 -23.49 -5.91
C GLY A 54 -6.95 -23.67 -4.42
N LYS A 55 -6.60 -24.89 -3.98
CA LYS A 55 -6.18 -25.14 -2.58
C LYS A 55 -4.87 -24.40 -2.28
N GLY A 56 -4.89 -23.60 -1.21
CA GLY A 56 -3.74 -22.80 -0.78
C GLY A 56 -3.63 -21.42 -1.44
N THR A 57 -4.60 -21.02 -2.27
CA THR A 57 -4.64 -19.67 -2.83
C THR A 57 -5.14 -18.63 -1.82
N LEU A 58 -4.71 -17.38 -1.98
CA LEU A 58 -5.16 -16.27 -1.12
C LEU A 58 -6.69 -16.13 -1.14
N VAL A 59 -7.32 -16.16 -2.31
CA VAL A 59 -8.79 -16.07 -2.44
C VAL A 59 -9.51 -17.19 -1.69
N ARG A 60 -8.98 -18.42 -1.74
CA ARG A 60 -9.56 -19.54 -0.99
C ARG A 60 -9.40 -19.36 0.52
N ILE A 61 -8.24 -18.90 0.98
CA ILE A 61 -7.99 -18.62 2.39
C ILE A 61 -8.97 -17.55 2.89
N MET A 62 -9.12 -16.45 2.16
CA MET A 62 -10.06 -15.38 2.50
C MET A 62 -11.51 -15.89 2.58
N LYS A 63 -11.90 -16.82 1.71
CA LYS A 63 -13.24 -17.42 1.71
C LYS A 63 -13.49 -18.40 2.86
N GLN A 64 -12.45 -19.11 3.32
CA GLN A 64 -12.59 -20.24 4.26
C GLN A 64 -12.07 -19.94 5.67
N THR A 65 -11.42 -18.81 5.87
CA THR A 65 -10.85 -18.42 7.15
C THR A 65 -11.94 -18.28 8.22
N LYS A 66 -11.56 -18.58 9.48
CA LYS A 66 -12.39 -18.31 10.66
C LYS A 66 -12.30 -16.84 11.11
N THR A 67 -11.40 -16.06 10.51
CA THR A 67 -11.11 -14.66 10.85
C THR A 67 -11.20 -13.76 9.61
N PRO A 68 -12.39 -13.58 9.02
CA PRO A 68 -12.56 -12.82 7.77
C PRO A 68 -12.03 -11.37 7.88
N GLY A 69 -12.25 -10.72 9.04
CA GLY A 69 -11.78 -9.36 9.31
C GLY A 69 -10.27 -9.13 9.15
N LEU A 70 -9.45 -10.19 9.20
CA LEU A 70 -8.02 -10.10 8.93
C LEU A 70 -7.72 -9.70 7.48
N TYR A 71 -8.63 -9.98 6.54
CA TYR A 71 -8.40 -9.81 5.11
C TYR A 71 -9.28 -8.75 4.44
N ASP A 72 -10.18 -8.11 5.19
CA ASP A 72 -11.14 -7.12 4.67
C ASP A 72 -10.44 -5.97 3.93
N HIS A 73 -9.24 -5.61 4.35
CA HIS A 73 -8.45 -4.53 3.75
C HIS A 73 -7.84 -4.87 2.37
N LEU A 74 -7.84 -6.15 1.96
CA LEU A 74 -7.22 -6.56 0.70
C LEU A 74 -8.11 -6.30 -0.53
N LYS A 75 -9.43 -6.23 -0.33
CA LYS A 75 -10.41 -6.03 -1.40
C LYS A 75 -11.29 -4.81 -1.12
N ASP A 76 -11.58 -4.03 -2.15
CA ASP A 76 -12.53 -2.94 -2.05
C ASP A 76 -13.98 -3.46 -2.03
N ARG A 77 -14.94 -2.54 -1.88
CA ARG A 77 -16.38 -2.86 -1.88
C ARG A 77 -16.87 -3.46 -3.20
N ASN A 78 -16.10 -3.32 -4.28
CA ASN A 78 -16.39 -3.86 -5.61
C ASN A 78 -15.70 -5.22 -5.84
N GLY A 79 -14.98 -5.75 -4.85
CA GLY A 79 -14.22 -6.99 -4.96
C GLY A 79 -12.91 -6.87 -5.75
N LYS A 80 -12.43 -5.64 -6.03
CA LYS A 80 -11.13 -5.39 -6.66
C LYS A 80 -10.02 -5.36 -5.61
N TRP A 81 -8.80 -5.75 -5.99
CA TRP A 81 -7.65 -5.66 -5.09
C TRP A 81 -7.35 -4.19 -4.79
N VAL A 82 -7.25 -3.86 -3.52
CA VAL A 82 -6.90 -2.51 -3.07
C VAL A 82 -5.46 -2.24 -3.46
N GLU A 83 -5.23 -1.12 -4.15
CA GLU A 83 -3.91 -0.55 -4.34
C GLU A 83 -3.67 0.47 -3.23
N ARG A 84 -2.57 0.30 -2.50
CA ARG A 84 -2.11 1.26 -1.50
C ARG A 84 -1.39 2.41 -2.18
N ASP A 85 -1.88 3.62 -2.00
CA ASP A 85 -1.28 4.85 -2.51
C ASP A 85 -0.28 5.49 -1.53
N ASP A 86 -0.28 5.05 -0.27
CA ASP A 86 0.66 5.45 0.78
C ASP A 86 2.02 4.76 0.70
N ALA A 87 2.19 3.80 -0.21
CA ALA A 87 3.42 3.05 -0.41
C ALA A 87 3.65 2.78 -1.90
N PHE A 88 4.91 2.87 -2.32
CA PHE A 88 5.31 2.66 -3.72
C PHE A 88 6.24 1.46 -3.82
N ILE A 89 6.00 0.60 -4.82
CA ILE A 89 6.85 -0.54 -5.13
C ILE A 89 7.35 -0.44 -6.56
N ARG A 90 8.61 -0.82 -6.76
CA ARG A 90 9.23 -0.98 -8.08
C ARG A 90 9.89 -2.34 -8.14
N TYR A 91 9.48 -3.16 -9.10
CA TYR A 91 9.93 -4.53 -9.27
C TYR A 91 10.35 -4.78 -10.72
N LYS A 92 11.52 -5.37 -10.93
CA LYS A 92 12.00 -5.74 -12.27
C LYS A 92 11.94 -7.26 -12.42
N ASN A 93 11.19 -7.74 -13.40
CA ASN A 93 11.22 -9.14 -13.83
C ASN A 93 11.86 -9.28 -15.21
N LYS A 94 11.69 -10.45 -15.85
CA LYS A 94 12.27 -10.72 -17.18
C LYS A 94 11.52 -10.00 -18.30
N GLN A 95 10.26 -9.66 -18.06
CA GLN A 95 9.31 -9.14 -19.03
C GLN A 95 9.31 -7.60 -19.03
N GLU A 96 9.32 -6.98 -17.84
CA GLU A 96 9.21 -5.54 -17.68
C GLU A 96 9.71 -5.03 -16.31
N VAL A 97 9.63 -3.71 -16.14
CA VAL A 97 9.73 -3.05 -14.83
C VAL A 97 8.32 -2.62 -14.43
N MET A 98 7.80 -3.23 -13.37
CA MET A 98 6.53 -2.88 -12.75
C MET A 98 6.77 -1.77 -11.71
N ALA A 99 5.87 -0.80 -11.66
CA ALA A 99 5.93 0.27 -10.68
C ALA A 99 4.53 0.82 -10.38
N GLY A 100 4.23 1.09 -9.12
CA GLY A 100 2.92 1.61 -8.70
C GLY A 100 2.71 1.50 -7.20
N GLY A 101 1.48 1.73 -6.77
CA GLY A 101 1.07 1.49 -5.40
C GLY A 101 1.17 0.02 -5.02
N VAL A 102 1.32 -0.26 -3.73
CA VAL A 102 1.45 -1.65 -3.26
C VAL A 102 0.14 -2.39 -3.48
N ASN A 103 0.23 -3.51 -4.21
CA ASN A 103 -0.86 -4.40 -4.55
C ASN A 103 -0.28 -5.81 -4.77
N ILE A 104 -1.09 -6.82 -5.03
CA ILE A 104 -0.61 -8.15 -5.44
C ILE A 104 0.17 -8.09 -6.76
N GLY A 105 0.92 -9.14 -7.07
CA GLY A 105 1.39 -9.41 -8.43
C GLY A 105 2.73 -8.78 -8.83
N PHE A 106 3.43 -8.06 -7.95
CA PHE A 106 4.81 -7.63 -8.18
C PHE A 106 5.78 -8.82 -8.06
N THR A 107 5.74 -9.72 -9.04
CA THR A 107 6.41 -11.02 -9.01
C THR A 107 7.15 -11.32 -10.31
N GLY A 108 7.93 -12.41 -10.32
CA GLY A 108 8.60 -12.90 -11.53
C GLY A 108 7.64 -13.37 -12.64
N TYR A 109 6.36 -13.56 -12.31
CA TYR A 109 5.30 -14.05 -13.20
C TYR A 109 4.30 -12.98 -13.60
N GLY A 110 4.29 -11.83 -12.91
CA GLY A 110 3.31 -10.77 -13.10
C GLY A 110 3.67 -9.79 -14.20
N SER A 111 2.68 -8.98 -14.57
CA SER A 111 2.85 -7.73 -15.30
C SER A 111 1.88 -6.67 -14.78
N MET A 112 2.02 -5.41 -15.21
CA MET A 112 1.10 -4.32 -14.84
C MET A 112 -0.34 -4.64 -15.21
N ASN A 113 -0.56 -5.46 -16.25
CA ASN A 113 -1.88 -5.85 -16.75
C ASN A 113 -2.29 -7.28 -16.38
N ASN A 114 -1.44 -8.04 -15.70
CA ASN A 114 -1.70 -9.44 -15.40
C ASN A 114 -1.08 -9.86 -14.05
N ARG A 115 -1.89 -9.92 -12.99
CA ARG A 115 -1.43 -10.07 -11.60
C ARG A 115 -2.20 -11.19 -10.88
N HIS A 116 -1.59 -12.37 -10.77
CA HIS A 116 -2.20 -13.56 -10.15
C HIS A 116 -1.33 -14.24 -9.07
N HIS A 117 -0.21 -13.62 -8.72
CA HIS A 117 0.78 -14.19 -7.81
C HIS A 117 1.01 -13.27 -6.60
N ILE A 118 1.41 -13.87 -5.48
CA ILE A 118 1.74 -13.18 -4.24
C ILE A 118 3.17 -12.65 -4.35
N GLY A 119 3.36 -11.34 -4.26
CA GLY A 119 4.67 -10.70 -4.35
C GLY A 119 5.09 -10.00 -3.05
N PRO A 120 6.32 -9.47 -3.02
CA PRO A 120 6.73 -8.44 -2.07
C PRO A 120 5.75 -7.27 -1.98
#